data_AF-A0A359F618-F1
#
_entry.id   AF-A0A359F618-F1
#
_cell.length_a   1.000
_cell.length_b   1.000
_cell.length_c   1.000
_cell.angle_alpha   90.00
_cell.angle_beta   90.00
_cell.angle_gamma   90.00
#
_symmetry.space_group_name_H-M   'P 1'
#
loop_
_entity.id
_entity.type
_entity.pdbx_description
1 polymer ?
#
loop_
_entity_poly.entity_id
_entity_poly.type
_entity_poly.pdbx_seq_one_letter_code
_entity_poly.pdbx_strand_id
1 'polypeptide(L)'
;MYPWPAAGGVELRLSNLIEGLRLLGPVEFLCLDGSDRDRSPAPEGVSVTVIPERPERSAGEWLPRWSFSNLPRRLVRRNFGETALIEQAVASSTADVVFFAHLDSWNVAVNLCRCPAVVDFVDLEDFALRSLREAGPVVVLGMSAAGRAMAWLRWNVIGVVNSIDERRWRAVQATASSMSRFVIVPSELDRERSGCSNAVVIPNGYERAWEPNEHTEVADPAAPVFLFVGLMGYHSNTDAAQWFAADVLPRIRSDIPGARFRLVGRGCEAIEHLRGLPGVEIVGAVDTLQEELAGADVAVVPIRHGAGTRLKVVEAMANRLPTVSTTLGCEGIDVDHGVHLLIADSPDEFARQCVRLLRERDLRVSLAEAAEQRFLERYQWSAIRSRFAEVIALAANPASSDGPARSECPQSSDGPQSSDGPQSSDGEAGAQS
;
A
#
# COMPACT_ATOMS: atom_id res chain seq x y z
N MET A 1 13.73 -0.98 -3.29
CA MET A 1 13.49 -2.25 -2.56
C MET A 1 13.39 -3.35 -3.60
N TYR A 2 14.13 -4.42 -3.42
CA TYR A 2 14.07 -5.60 -4.28
C TYR A 2 12.79 -6.38 -3.95
N PRO A 3 11.91 -6.72 -4.92
CA PRO A 3 10.58 -7.23 -4.58
C PRO A 3 10.53 -8.75 -4.33
N TRP A 4 11.53 -9.54 -4.76
CA TRP A 4 11.47 -11.00 -4.63
C TRP A 4 12.23 -11.54 -3.39
N PRO A 5 11.72 -12.59 -2.70
CA PRO A 5 10.36 -13.09 -2.81
C PRO A 5 9.35 -12.05 -2.29
N ALA A 6 8.17 -11.98 -2.92
CA ALA A 6 7.18 -10.99 -2.56
C ALA A 6 6.38 -11.45 -1.33
N ALA A 7 6.50 -10.71 -0.22
CA ALA A 7 5.88 -11.06 1.06
C ALA A 7 5.00 -9.96 1.67
N GLY A 8 5.14 -8.72 1.21
CA GLY A 8 4.36 -7.56 1.63
C GLY A 8 3.59 -6.94 0.47
N GLY A 9 2.65 -6.04 0.78
CA GLY A 9 1.77 -5.42 -0.22
C GLY A 9 2.54 -4.63 -1.28
N VAL A 10 3.60 -3.92 -0.88
CA VAL A 10 4.45 -3.14 -1.80
C VAL A 10 5.25 -4.08 -2.71
N GLU A 11 5.84 -5.14 -2.15
CA GLU A 11 6.59 -6.12 -2.93
C GLU A 11 5.68 -6.89 -3.91
N LEU A 12 4.46 -7.24 -3.48
CA LEU A 12 3.46 -7.88 -4.33
C LEU A 12 3.03 -6.98 -5.47
N ARG A 13 2.75 -5.70 -5.21
CA ARG A 13 2.42 -4.74 -6.28
C ARG A 13 3.60 -4.60 -7.25
N LEU A 14 4.80 -4.33 -6.74
CA LEU A 14 5.96 -4.10 -7.59
C LEU A 14 6.32 -5.32 -8.43
N SER A 15 6.32 -6.53 -7.86
CA SER A 15 6.59 -7.75 -8.63
C SER A 15 5.57 -7.95 -9.76
N ASN A 16 4.28 -7.71 -9.47
CA ASN A 16 3.23 -7.81 -10.48
C ASN A 16 3.33 -6.74 -11.57
N LEU A 17 3.67 -5.50 -11.21
CA LEU A 17 3.85 -4.45 -12.22
C LEU A 17 5.08 -4.72 -13.10
N ILE A 18 6.16 -5.28 -12.54
CA ILE A 18 7.30 -5.74 -13.35
C ILE A 18 6.88 -6.85 -14.31
N GLU A 19 6.06 -7.82 -13.88
CA GLU A 19 5.48 -8.82 -14.77
C GLU A 19 4.62 -8.19 -15.89
N GLY A 20 3.88 -7.12 -15.58
CA GLY A 20 3.17 -6.33 -16.59
C GLY A 20 4.12 -5.65 -17.59
N LEU A 21 5.24 -5.09 -17.15
CA LEU A 21 6.27 -4.53 -18.05
C LEU A 21 6.85 -5.62 -18.97
N ARG A 22 7.06 -6.84 -18.46
CA ARG A 22 7.58 -7.97 -19.25
C ARG A 22 6.69 -8.37 -20.42
N LEU A 23 5.40 -8.02 -20.39
CA LEU A 23 4.50 -8.22 -21.54
C LEU A 23 4.86 -7.32 -22.74
N LEU A 24 5.62 -6.24 -22.52
CA LEU A 24 6.05 -5.31 -23.57
C LEU A 24 7.47 -5.61 -24.09
N GLY A 25 8.32 -6.26 -23.28
CA GLY A 25 9.70 -6.58 -23.65
C GLY A 25 10.63 -6.78 -22.44
N PRO A 26 11.95 -6.85 -22.66
CA PRO A 26 12.94 -6.93 -21.59
C PRO A 26 12.85 -5.74 -20.63
N VAL A 27 13.08 -5.98 -19.34
CA VAL A 27 12.97 -4.96 -18.29
C VAL A 27 14.34 -4.71 -17.65
N GLU A 28 14.81 -3.47 -17.71
CA GLU A 28 15.93 -2.98 -16.92
C GLU A 28 15.41 -2.48 -15.55
N PHE A 29 15.72 -3.19 -14.48
CA PHE A 29 15.28 -2.85 -13.13
C PHE A 29 16.42 -2.25 -12.29
N LEU A 30 16.38 -0.94 -12.12
CA LEU A 30 17.25 -0.22 -11.20
C LEU A 30 16.67 -0.24 -9.78
N CYS A 31 17.28 -1.01 -8.90
CA CYS A 31 16.78 -1.22 -7.55
C CYS A 31 17.59 -0.44 -6.52
N LEU A 32 16.98 0.59 -5.91
CA LEU A 32 17.54 1.27 -4.74
C LEU A 32 17.21 0.44 -3.49
N ASP A 33 18.17 -0.33 -2.97
CA ASP A 33 17.95 -1.24 -1.86
C ASP A 33 19.20 -1.38 -0.97
N GLY A 34 19.07 -0.96 0.28
CA GLY A 34 20.08 -1.12 1.33
C GLY A 34 19.81 -2.28 2.28
N SER A 35 18.81 -3.13 2.01
CA SER A 35 18.47 -4.25 2.89
C SER A 35 19.32 -5.49 2.65
N ASP A 36 19.70 -6.15 3.75
CA ASP A 36 20.40 -7.44 3.79
C ASP A 36 19.45 -8.64 3.66
N ARG A 37 18.25 -8.43 3.08
CA ARG A 37 17.25 -9.49 2.89
C ARG A 37 17.72 -10.52 1.87
N ASP A 38 17.23 -11.75 2.00
CA ASP A 38 17.37 -12.76 0.95
C ASP A 38 16.70 -12.26 -0.34
N ARG A 39 17.38 -12.47 -1.47
CA ARG A 39 16.98 -12.00 -2.80
C ARG A 39 16.83 -13.21 -3.70
N SER A 40 15.60 -13.73 -3.77
CA SER A 40 15.28 -14.75 -4.77
C SER A 40 15.58 -14.20 -6.17
N PRO A 41 16.02 -15.04 -7.13
CA PRO A 41 16.35 -14.58 -8.48
C PRO A 41 15.22 -13.80 -9.13
N ALA A 42 15.58 -12.76 -9.89
CA ALA A 42 14.61 -12.03 -10.69
C ALA A 42 14.04 -12.94 -11.79
N PRO A 43 12.80 -12.69 -12.25
CA PRO A 43 12.22 -13.42 -13.37
C PRO A 43 13.05 -13.28 -14.66
N GLU A 44 12.93 -14.25 -15.55
CA GLU A 44 13.62 -14.24 -16.84
C GLU A 44 13.28 -12.98 -17.66
N GLY A 45 14.27 -12.36 -18.29
CA GLY A 45 14.06 -11.11 -19.04
C GLY A 45 14.01 -9.84 -18.19
N VAL A 46 14.30 -9.94 -16.88
CA VAL A 46 14.56 -8.79 -16.01
C VAL A 46 16.05 -8.70 -15.69
N SER A 47 16.72 -7.65 -16.16
CA SER A 47 18.10 -7.33 -15.75
C SER A 47 18.06 -6.43 -14.52
N VAL A 48 18.70 -6.83 -13.42
CA VAL A 48 18.67 -6.05 -12.18
C VAL A 48 20.02 -5.41 -11.89
N THR A 49 20.01 -4.09 -11.68
CA THR A 49 21.14 -3.35 -11.11
C THR A 49 20.73 -2.88 -9.73
N VAL A 50 21.37 -3.42 -8.68
CA VAL A 50 21.12 -2.98 -7.31
C VAL A 50 22.09 -1.88 -6.94
N ILE A 51 21.56 -0.73 -6.54
CA ILE A 51 22.31 0.37 -5.97
C ILE A 51 22.07 0.37 -4.45
N PRO A 52 23.13 0.27 -3.63
CA PRO A 52 22.99 0.23 -2.20
C PRO A 52 22.45 1.57 -1.68
N GLU A 53 21.37 1.51 -0.89
CA GLU A 53 20.91 2.68 -0.14
C GLU A 53 21.75 2.81 1.13
N ARG A 54 22.26 4.01 1.41
CA ARG A 54 23.00 4.27 2.66
C ARG A 54 22.01 4.38 3.83
N PRO A 55 22.48 4.16 5.08
CA PRO A 55 21.66 4.43 6.25
C PRO A 55 21.02 5.82 6.18
N GLU A 56 19.79 5.91 6.68
CA GLU A 56 19.09 7.19 6.77
C GLU A 56 19.97 8.25 7.45
N ARG A 57 19.84 9.48 6.96
CA ARG A 57 20.52 10.63 7.55
C ARG A 57 20.14 10.76 9.03
N SER A 58 21.11 11.11 9.85
CA SER A 58 20.92 11.41 11.26
C SER A 58 20.05 12.66 11.45
N ALA A 59 19.50 12.86 12.65
CA ALA A 59 18.67 14.04 12.95
C ALA A 59 19.41 15.37 12.70
N GLY A 60 20.72 15.42 12.97
CA GLY A 60 21.55 16.60 12.70
C GLY A 60 21.69 16.91 11.21
N GLU A 61 21.55 15.92 10.34
CA GLU A 61 21.70 16.07 8.88
C GLU A 61 20.36 16.32 8.19
N TRP A 62 19.31 15.58 8.55
CA TRP A 62 18.02 15.72 7.86
C TRP A 62 17.20 16.91 8.36
N LEU A 63 17.31 17.30 9.64
CA LEU A 63 16.48 18.36 10.20
C LEU A 63 16.76 19.74 9.58
N PRO A 64 18.03 20.15 9.34
CA PRO A 64 18.31 21.37 8.59
C PRO A 64 17.75 21.29 7.17
N ARG A 65 17.94 20.16 6.46
CA ARG A 65 17.40 19.96 5.10
C ARG A 65 15.89 20.09 5.07
N TRP A 66 15.19 19.50 6.03
CA TRP A 66 13.73 19.63 6.16
C TRP A 66 13.31 21.07 6.48
N SER A 67 14.07 21.77 7.31
CA SER A 67 13.75 23.14 7.72
C SER A 67 13.95 24.16 6.58
N PHE A 68 14.94 23.93 5.72
CA PHE A 68 15.32 24.86 4.65
C PHE A 68 14.91 24.41 3.24
N SER A 69 14.14 23.32 3.10
CA SER A 69 13.58 22.88 1.81
C SER A 69 12.06 22.75 1.86
N ASN A 70 11.43 22.63 0.69
CA ASN A 70 10.02 22.28 0.56
C ASN A 70 9.78 20.77 0.47
N LEU A 71 10.79 19.95 0.77
CA LEU A 71 10.67 18.50 0.69
C LEU A 71 10.11 17.92 2.00
N PRO A 72 9.23 16.90 1.92
CA PRO A 72 8.74 16.19 3.08
C PRO A 72 9.88 15.43 3.77
N ARG A 73 9.71 15.17 5.07
CA ARG A 73 10.74 14.56 5.93
C ARG A 73 11.27 13.23 5.39
N ARG A 74 10.42 12.40 4.78
CA ARG A 74 10.81 11.10 4.20
C ARG A 74 11.87 11.28 3.11
N LEU A 75 11.67 12.21 2.18
CA LEU A 75 12.60 12.42 1.06
C LEU A 75 13.96 12.98 1.52
N VAL A 76 14.00 13.82 2.55
CA VAL A 76 15.28 14.38 3.06
C VAL A 76 16.01 13.44 4.03
N ARG A 77 15.31 12.48 4.65
CA ARG A 77 15.92 11.45 5.50
C ARG A 77 16.66 10.39 4.68
N ARG A 78 16.10 9.99 3.53
CA ARG A 78 16.67 8.93 2.70
C ARG A 78 18.00 9.34 2.08
N ASN A 79 18.96 8.44 2.13
CA ASN A 79 20.33 8.69 1.69
C ASN A 79 20.68 7.80 0.50
N PHE A 80 20.35 8.28 -0.69
CA PHE A 80 20.73 7.63 -1.94
C PHE A 80 22.20 7.91 -2.21
N GLY A 81 23.07 7.16 -1.55
CA GLY A 81 24.48 7.49 -1.36
C GLY A 81 25.37 7.44 -2.59
N GLU A 82 24.85 7.00 -3.74
CA GLU A 82 25.59 6.80 -4.98
C GLU A 82 24.83 7.35 -6.19
N THR A 83 24.50 8.64 -6.15
CA THR A 83 23.84 9.36 -7.26
C THR A 83 24.58 9.18 -8.59
N ALA A 84 25.91 9.09 -8.58
CA ALA A 84 26.71 8.82 -9.78
C ALA A 84 26.37 7.46 -10.44
N LEU A 85 26.09 6.41 -9.65
CA LEU A 85 25.66 5.12 -10.22
C LEU A 85 24.25 5.19 -10.79
N ILE A 86 23.36 5.96 -10.15
CA ILE A 86 22.01 6.21 -10.66
C ILE A 86 22.10 6.96 -11.99
N GLU A 87 22.90 8.02 -12.05
CA GLU A 87 23.18 8.79 -13.26
C GLU A 87 23.75 7.92 -14.37
N GLN A 88 24.76 7.10 -14.06
CA GLN A 88 25.35 6.19 -15.03
C GLN A 88 24.33 5.19 -15.57
N ALA A 89 23.56 4.54 -14.68
CA ALA A 89 22.56 3.55 -15.07
C ALA A 89 21.45 4.15 -15.94
N VAL A 90 20.90 5.31 -15.55
CA VAL A 90 19.88 5.99 -16.34
C VAL A 90 20.44 6.52 -17.67
N ALA A 91 21.67 7.03 -17.68
CA ALA A 91 22.30 7.55 -18.91
C ALA A 91 22.65 6.44 -19.92
N SER A 92 22.96 5.22 -19.45
CA SER A 92 23.22 4.07 -20.33
C SER A 92 21.98 3.35 -20.80
N SER A 93 20.82 3.61 -20.20
CA SER A 93 19.58 2.90 -20.53
C SER A 93 19.08 3.25 -21.93
N THR A 94 18.53 2.24 -22.61
CA THR A 94 17.91 2.39 -23.93
C THR A 94 16.39 2.36 -23.88
N ALA A 95 15.80 2.45 -22.67
CA ALA A 95 14.37 2.30 -22.46
C ALA A 95 13.54 3.40 -23.15
N ASP A 96 12.43 2.99 -23.77
CA ASP A 96 11.45 3.90 -24.38
C ASP A 96 10.60 4.65 -23.34
N VAL A 97 10.54 4.13 -22.11
CA VAL A 97 9.75 4.68 -20.99
C VAL A 97 10.41 4.31 -19.67
N VAL A 98 10.43 5.24 -18.71
CA VAL A 98 10.86 4.96 -17.33
C VAL A 98 9.65 4.86 -16.42
N PHE A 99 9.50 3.72 -15.74
CA PHE A 99 8.50 3.52 -14.71
C PHE A 99 9.12 3.68 -13.31
N PHE A 100 8.58 4.60 -12.52
CA PHE A 100 8.95 4.81 -11.13
C PHE A 100 7.92 4.17 -10.20
N ALA A 101 8.31 3.10 -9.52
CA ALA A 101 7.45 2.42 -8.56
C ALA A 101 7.10 3.25 -7.31
N HIS A 102 7.86 4.33 -7.03
CA HIS A 102 7.63 5.20 -5.89
C HIS A 102 8.06 6.64 -6.17
N LEU A 103 7.43 7.60 -5.47
CA LEU A 103 7.84 9.00 -5.46
C LEU A 103 9.29 9.21 -4.98
N ASP A 104 9.79 8.32 -4.12
CA ASP A 104 11.17 8.38 -3.62
C ASP A 104 12.20 8.24 -4.76
N SER A 105 12.04 7.23 -5.64
CA SER A 105 12.95 7.03 -6.77
C SER A 105 12.73 8.06 -7.87
N TRP A 106 11.47 8.46 -8.09
CA TRP A 106 11.13 9.56 -9.00
C TRP A 106 11.86 10.86 -8.61
N ASN A 107 11.81 11.26 -7.33
CA ASN A 107 12.43 12.49 -6.85
C ASN A 107 13.95 12.53 -7.07
N VAL A 108 14.59 11.36 -7.08
CA VAL A 108 16.05 11.25 -7.27
C VAL A 108 16.42 11.30 -8.74
N ALA A 109 15.68 10.61 -9.61
CA ALA A 109 16.15 10.30 -10.95
C ALA A 109 15.34 10.91 -12.10
N VAL A 110 14.18 11.54 -11.85
CA VAL A 110 13.33 12.07 -12.94
C VAL A 110 14.06 13.07 -13.85
N ASN A 111 14.91 13.94 -13.30
CA ASN A 111 15.67 14.92 -14.07
C ASN A 111 16.74 14.28 -14.98
N LEU A 112 17.07 13.01 -14.75
CA LEU A 112 18.02 12.23 -15.53
C LEU A 112 17.34 11.53 -16.72
N CYS A 113 16.01 11.38 -16.68
CA CYS A 113 15.24 10.68 -17.69
C CYS A 113 15.12 11.49 -18.98
N ARG A 114 15.45 10.85 -20.11
CA ARG A 114 15.33 11.45 -21.44
C ARG A 114 14.03 11.07 -22.15
N CYS A 115 13.49 9.89 -21.85
CA CYS A 115 12.22 9.40 -22.36
C CYS A 115 11.05 9.72 -21.41
N PRO A 116 9.78 9.47 -21.80
CA PRO A 116 8.62 9.66 -20.94
C PRO A 116 8.74 8.90 -19.61
N ALA A 117 8.31 9.55 -18.52
CA ALA A 117 8.23 8.95 -17.20
C ALA A 117 6.78 8.61 -16.84
N VAL A 118 6.58 7.48 -16.16
CA VAL A 118 5.33 7.14 -15.46
C VAL A 118 5.69 6.90 -14.01
N VAL A 119 4.90 7.43 -13.07
CA VAL A 119 5.16 7.27 -11.63
C VAL A 119 3.95 6.69 -10.92
N ASP A 120 4.19 5.69 -10.07
CA ASP A 120 3.18 5.04 -9.26
C ASP A 120 3.04 5.71 -7.90
N PHE A 121 1.87 6.32 -7.67
CA PHE A 121 1.44 6.78 -6.36
C PHE A 121 0.80 5.59 -5.64
N VAL A 122 1.66 4.67 -5.18
CA VAL A 122 1.25 3.47 -4.42
C VAL A 122 0.27 3.83 -3.30
N ASP A 123 0.51 4.96 -2.64
CA ASP A 123 -0.41 5.65 -1.76
C ASP A 123 -0.39 7.16 -2.07
N LEU A 124 -1.46 7.88 -1.71
CA LEU A 124 -1.46 9.33 -1.65
C LEU A 124 -0.88 9.77 -0.30
N GLU A 125 0.41 10.11 -0.28
CA GLU A 125 1.19 10.40 0.93
C GLU A 125 0.61 11.58 1.74
N ASP A 126 0.08 12.61 1.05
CA ASP A 126 -0.58 13.73 1.72
C ASP A 126 -1.89 13.29 2.41
N PHE A 127 -2.69 12.45 1.74
CA PHE A 127 -3.92 11.90 2.29
C PHE A 127 -3.67 10.94 3.46
N ALA A 128 -2.63 10.10 3.37
CA ALA A 128 -2.24 9.19 4.44
C ALA A 128 -1.87 9.97 5.72
N LEU A 129 -1.13 11.07 5.58
CA LEU A 129 -0.80 11.97 6.71
C LEU A 129 -2.03 12.68 7.27
N ARG A 130 -2.94 13.15 6.41
CA ARG A 130 -4.21 13.74 6.87
C ARG A 130 -5.04 12.74 7.66
N SER A 131 -5.19 11.52 7.15
CA SER A 131 -5.94 10.44 7.79
C SER A 131 -5.37 10.13 9.18
N LEU A 132 -4.04 10.07 9.32
CA LEU A 132 -3.37 9.90 10.61
C LEU A 132 -3.62 11.07 11.57
N ARG A 133 -3.69 12.31 11.05
CA ARG A 133 -4.02 13.49 11.84
C ARG A 133 -5.47 13.45 12.31
N GLU A 134 -6.40 13.00 11.49
CA GLU A 134 -7.83 12.96 11.82
C GLU A 134 -8.20 11.81 12.76
N ALA A 135 -7.45 10.70 12.73
CA ALA A 135 -7.69 9.52 13.56
C ALA A 135 -7.51 9.74 15.09
N GLY A 136 -6.93 10.87 15.51
CA GLY A 136 -6.70 11.17 16.93
C GLY A 136 -5.51 10.41 17.55
N PRO A 137 -5.23 10.63 18.84
CA PRO A 137 -4.15 9.93 19.54
C PRO A 137 -4.46 8.44 19.68
N VAL A 138 -3.44 7.59 19.51
CA VAL A 138 -3.57 6.14 19.72
C VAL A 138 -3.81 5.86 21.21
N VAL A 139 -5.00 5.36 21.54
CA VAL A 139 -5.40 5.00 22.91
C VAL A 139 -5.90 3.55 22.95
N VAL A 140 -5.22 2.69 23.71
CA VAL A 140 -5.57 1.27 23.93
C VAL A 140 -6.41 1.12 25.21
N LEU A 141 -7.32 0.14 25.21
CA LEU A 141 -8.09 -0.25 26.39
C LEU A 141 -7.17 -0.57 27.58
N GLY A 142 -7.48 -0.04 28.76
CA GLY A 142 -6.68 -0.27 29.98
C GLY A 142 -5.46 0.64 30.15
N MET A 143 -5.23 1.60 29.26
CA MET A 143 -4.11 2.56 29.41
C MET A 143 -4.29 3.46 30.64
N SER A 144 -3.18 3.85 31.29
CA SER A 144 -3.21 4.77 32.43
C SER A 144 -3.54 6.21 32.00
N ALA A 145 -3.99 7.04 32.95
CA ALA A 145 -4.27 8.46 32.69
C ALA A 145 -3.02 9.23 32.19
N ALA A 146 -1.85 8.94 32.77
CA ALA A 146 -0.57 9.52 32.33
C ALA A 146 -0.20 9.05 30.90
N GLY A 147 -0.44 7.77 30.58
CA GLY A 147 -0.25 7.25 29.22
C GLY A 147 -1.11 7.97 28.19
N ARG A 148 -2.40 8.19 28.50
CA ARG A 148 -3.32 8.97 27.64
C ARG A 148 -2.85 10.40 27.43
N ALA A 149 -2.40 11.08 28.48
CA ALA A 149 -1.88 12.45 28.38
C ALA A 149 -0.64 12.53 27.47
N MET A 150 0.28 11.57 27.60
CA MET A 150 1.48 11.50 26.73
C MET A 150 1.14 11.14 25.29
N ALA A 151 0.18 10.24 25.05
CA ALA A 151 -0.29 9.92 23.71
C ALA A 151 -0.91 11.15 23.03
N TRP A 152 -1.72 11.92 23.76
CA TRP A 152 -2.30 13.17 23.28
C TRP A 152 -1.23 14.21 22.96
N LEU A 153 -0.25 14.41 23.84
CA LEU A 153 0.85 15.35 23.60
C LEU A 153 1.65 14.97 22.34
N ARG A 154 2.02 13.69 22.21
CA ARG A 154 2.73 13.17 21.04
C ARG A 154 1.93 13.39 19.76
N TRP A 155 0.64 13.08 19.79
CA TRP A 155 -0.23 13.27 18.63
C TRP A 155 -0.33 14.74 18.20
N ASN A 156 -0.42 15.69 19.14
CA ASN A 156 -0.44 17.12 18.79
C ASN A 156 0.87 17.56 18.13
N VAL A 157 2.02 17.21 18.73
CA VAL A 157 3.34 17.60 18.19
C VAL A 157 3.57 16.98 16.81
N ILE A 158 3.31 15.67 16.68
CA ILE A 158 3.42 14.96 15.40
C ILE A 158 2.42 15.51 14.39
N GLY A 159 1.22 15.88 14.81
CA GLY A 159 0.17 16.44 13.96
C GLY A 159 0.57 17.76 13.31
N VAL A 160 1.28 18.63 14.04
CA VAL A 160 1.82 19.88 13.47
C VAL A 160 2.86 19.58 12.38
N VAL A 161 3.81 18.69 12.67
CA VAL A 161 4.85 18.30 11.70
C VAL A 161 4.23 17.62 10.48
N ASN A 162 3.27 16.72 10.68
CA ASN A 162 2.54 16.04 9.62
C ASN A 162 1.72 17.03 8.78
N SER A 163 1.24 18.14 9.34
CA SER A 163 0.54 19.17 8.55
C SER A 163 1.47 19.88 7.56
N ILE A 164 2.74 20.02 7.90
CA ILE A 164 3.77 20.59 7.02
C ILE A 164 4.10 19.57 5.92
N ASP A 165 4.38 18.33 6.30
CA ASP A 165 4.67 17.25 5.35
C ASP A 165 3.47 16.98 4.43
N GLU A 166 2.22 17.07 4.90
CA GLU A 166 1.01 16.94 4.06
C GLU A 166 1.03 17.97 2.92
N ARG A 167 1.27 19.25 3.23
CA ARG A 167 1.33 20.30 2.18
C ARG A 167 2.49 20.06 1.21
N ARG A 168 3.63 19.60 1.72
CA ARG A 168 4.83 19.31 0.91
C ARG A 168 4.64 18.10 0.01
N TRP A 169 4.00 17.03 0.51
CA TRP A 169 3.64 15.87 -0.31
C TRP A 169 2.66 16.23 -1.42
N ARG A 170 1.67 17.07 -1.15
CA ARG A 170 0.78 17.57 -2.20
C ARG A 170 1.56 18.30 -3.30
N ALA A 171 2.53 19.14 -2.91
CA ALA A 171 3.38 19.83 -3.87
C ALA A 171 4.26 18.85 -4.67
N VAL A 172 4.87 17.86 -4.02
CA VAL A 172 5.67 16.81 -4.68
C VAL A 172 4.83 16.00 -5.66
N GLN A 173 3.63 15.56 -5.26
CA GLN A 173 2.69 14.84 -6.12
C GLN A 173 2.26 15.68 -7.33
N ALA A 174 1.98 16.98 -7.14
CA ALA A 174 1.64 17.88 -8.25
C ALA A 174 2.82 18.05 -9.23
N THR A 175 4.05 18.21 -8.71
CA THR A 175 5.25 18.27 -9.55
C THR A 175 5.44 16.95 -10.31
N ALA A 176 5.27 15.81 -9.64
CA ALA A 176 5.37 14.49 -10.25
C ALA A 176 4.36 14.27 -11.36
N SER A 177 3.12 14.77 -11.19
CA SER A 177 2.12 14.82 -12.25
C SER A 177 2.54 15.70 -13.42
N SER A 178 3.07 16.89 -13.16
CA SER A 178 3.50 17.82 -14.22
C SER A 178 4.73 17.36 -15.03
N MET A 179 5.55 16.47 -14.46
CA MET A 179 6.78 15.99 -15.08
C MET A 179 6.68 14.56 -15.64
N SER A 180 5.57 13.86 -15.36
CA SER A 180 5.33 12.51 -15.83
C SER A 180 4.26 12.50 -16.91
N ARG A 181 4.35 11.55 -17.84
CA ARG A 181 3.32 11.32 -18.86
C ARG A 181 2.00 10.93 -18.21
N PHE A 182 2.06 9.98 -17.28
CA PHE A 182 0.97 9.56 -16.43
C PHE A 182 1.43 9.42 -14.98
N VAL A 183 0.51 9.63 -14.05
CA VAL A 183 0.67 9.14 -12.68
C VAL A 183 -0.30 7.98 -12.49
N ILE A 184 0.16 6.91 -11.86
CA ILE A 184 -0.67 5.76 -11.55
C ILE A 184 -1.20 5.92 -10.13
N VAL A 185 -2.48 5.64 -9.95
CA VAL A 185 -3.16 5.64 -8.64
C VAL A 185 -3.94 4.33 -8.47
N PRO A 186 -4.16 3.83 -7.24
CA PRO A 186 -4.72 2.51 -7.02
C PRO A 186 -6.26 2.46 -7.05
N SER A 187 -6.95 3.60 -7.09
CA SER A 187 -8.41 3.61 -7.16
C SER A 187 -8.95 4.86 -7.87
N GLU A 188 -10.22 4.80 -8.26
CA GLU A 188 -10.93 5.96 -8.80
C GLU A 188 -11.04 7.09 -7.77
N LEU A 189 -11.25 6.73 -6.50
CA LEU A 189 -11.24 7.69 -5.41
C LEU A 189 -9.88 8.36 -5.23
N ASP A 190 -8.78 7.63 -5.40
CA ASP A 190 -7.44 8.21 -5.36
C ASP A 190 -7.15 9.08 -6.60
N ARG A 191 -7.74 8.75 -7.75
CA ARG A 191 -7.71 9.63 -8.93
C ARG A 191 -8.33 10.98 -8.60
N GLU A 192 -9.54 10.97 -8.05
CA GLU A 192 -10.25 12.19 -7.62
C GLU A 192 -9.45 12.96 -6.55
N ARG A 193 -8.97 12.27 -5.51
CA ARG A 193 -8.20 12.87 -4.40
C ARG A 193 -6.86 13.45 -4.83
N SER A 194 -6.20 12.83 -5.80
CA SER A 194 -4.90 13.29 -6.29
C SER A 194 -4.99 14.66 -6.98
N GLY A 195 -6.15 14.98 -7.57
CA GLY A 195 -6.34 16.18 -8.41
C GLY A 195 -5.47 16.20 -9.67
N CYS A 196 -4.81 15.10 -10.02
CA CYS A 196 -3.89 15.02 -11.14
C CYS A 196 -4.66 14.70 -12.44
N SER A 197 -4.59 15.58 -13.44
CA SER A 197 -5.34 15.40 -14.69
C SER A 197 -4.83 14.24 -15.56
N ASN A 198 -3.59 13.81 -15.35
CA ASN A 198 -2.96 12.67 -16.02
C ASN A 198 -2.96 11.40 -15.16
N ALA A 199 -3.80 11.33 -14.12
CA ALA A 199 -3.90 10.15 -13.28
C ALA A 199 -4.66 9.01 -13.97
N VAL A 200 -4.06 7.82 -13.97
CA VAL A 200 -4.62 6.58 -14.51
C VAL A 200 -4.75 5.55 -13.39
N VAL A 201 -5.91 4.91 -13.30
CA VAL A 201 -6.17 3.91 -12.27
C VAL A 201 -5.57 2.56 -12.67
N ILE A 202 -4.67 2.04 -11.82
CA ILE A 202 -4.17 0.65 -11.84
C ILE A 202 -4.31 0.10 -10.41
N PRO A 203 -5.35 -0.72 -10.14
CA PRO A 203 -5.67 -1.11 -8.78
C PRO A 203 -4.62 -2.03 -8.18
N ASN A 204 -4.66 -2.16 -6.85
CA ASN A 204 -4.03 -3.30 -6.21
C ASN A 204 -4.87 -4.55 -6.46
N GLY A 205 -4.21 -5.70 -6.61
CA GLY A 205 -4.85 -6.96 -6.95
C GLY A 205 -4.64 -8.06 -5.93
N TYR A 206 -5.25 -9.20 -6.23
CA TYR A 206 -5.07 -10.45 -5.51
C TYR A 206 -4.84 -11.60 -6.52
N GLU A 207 -3.96 -12.53 -6.15
CA GLU A 207 -3.70 -13.74 -6.95
C GLU A 207 -4.55 -14.89 -6.40
N ARG A 208 -5.45 -15.44 -7.23
CA ARG A 208 -6.19 -16.63 -6.86
C ARG A 208 -5.30 -17.85 -7.04
N ALA A 209 -4.77 -18.37 -5.93
CA ALA A 209 -3.88 -19.53 -5.95
C ALA A 209 -4.60 -20.89 -5.89
N TRP A 210 -5.92 -20.91 -5.66
CA TRP A 210 -6.73 -22.12 -5.57
C TRP A 210 -8.17 -21.87 -6.04
N GLU A 211 -8.89 -22.94 -6.37
CA GLU A 211 -10.31 -22.85 -6.68
C GLU A 211 -11.14 -22.59 -5.41
N PRO A 212 -12.03 -21.58 -5.41
CA PRO A 212 -12.80 -21.22 -4.24
C PRO A 212 -13.95 -22.20 -3.97
N ASN A 213 -14.36 -22.26 -2.70
CA ASN A 213 -15.62 -22.92 -2.35
C ASN A 213 -16.81 -22.07 -2.83
N GLU A 214 -17.95 -22.72 -3.05
CA GLU A 214 -19.15 -22.02 -3.52
C GLU A 214 -19.82 -21.18 -2.42
N HIS A 215 -19.58 -21.48 -1.14
CA HIS A 215 -20.22 -20.83 0.03
C HIS A 215 -21.76 -20.71 -0.08
N THR A 216 -22.40 -21.63 -0.82
CA THR A 216 -23.85 -21.61 -1.06
C THR A 216 -24.64 -22.03 0.17
N GLU A 217 -24.04 -22.73 1.13
CA GLU A 217 -24.65 -23.16 2.39
C GLU A 217 -23.80 -22.70 3.57
N VAL A 218 -24.46 -22.48 4.71
CA VAL A 218 -23.78 -22.27 5.99
C VAL A 218 -23.41 -23.64 6.54
N ALA A 219 -22.14 -23.89 6.82
CA ALA A 219 -21.65 -25.24 7.15
C ALA A 219 -22.28 -25.78 8.46
N ASP A 220 -22.35 -24.93 9.48
CA ASP A 220 -23.08 -25.18 10.73
C ASP A 220 -23.92 -23.95 11.09
N PRO A 221 -25.24 -23.94 10.79
CA PRO A 221 -26.12 -22.82 11.13
C PRO A 221 -26.20 -22.52 12.63
N ALA A 222 -25.85 -23.47 13.50
CA ALA A 222 -25.82 -23.25 14.95
C ALA A 222 -24.50 -22.60 15.41
N ALA A 223 -23.40 -22.76 14.65
CA ALA A 223 -22.08 -22.23 14.97
C ALA A 223 -21.35 -21.60 13.76
N PRO A 224 -21.97 -20.62 13.07
CA PRO A 224 -21.41 -19.99 11.88
C PRO A 224 -20.12 -19.24 12.20
N VAL A 225 -19.22 -19.17 11.21
CA VAL A 225 -17.88 -18.58 11.31
C VAL A 225 -17.81 -17.26 10.55
N PHE A 226 -17.57 -16.18 11.28
CA PHE A 226 -17.24 -14.86 10.76
C PHE A 226 -15.73 -14.69 10.74
N LEU A 227 -15.14 -14.45 9.57
CA LEU A 227 -13.70 -14.37 9.40
C LEU A 227 -13.23 -12.92 9.25
N PHE A 228 -12.19 -12.56 10.00
CA PHE A 228 -11.39 -11.34 9.75
C PHE A 228 -9.90 -11.70 9.66
N VAL A 229 -9.34 -11.51 8.46
CA VAL A 229 -7.91 -11.69 8.18
C VAL A 229 -7.22 -10.34 8.27
N GLY A 230 -6.06 -10.21 8.90
CA GLY A 230 -5.30 -8.96 8.86
C GLY A 230 -3.99 -8.95 9.66
N LEU A 231 -3.14 -7.96 9.38
CA LEU A 231 -2.00 -7.63 10.24
C LEU A 231 -2.51 -6.88 11.48
N MET A 232 -2.71 -7.59 12.58
CA MET A 232 -3.36 -7.06 13.80
C MET A 232 -2.50 -6.03 14.55
N GLY A 233 -1.21 -5.92 14.21
CA GLY A 233 -0.35 -4.83 14.69
C GLY A 233 -0.65 -3.47 14.04
N TYR A 234 -1.44 -3.44 12.96
CA TYR A 234 -1.88 -2.19 12.34
C TYR A 234 -3.15 -1.68 13.03
N HIS A 235 -3.12 -0.42 13.51
CA HIS A 235 -4.16 0.15 14.38
C HIS A 235 -5.59 -0.01 13.84
N SER A 236 -5.82 0.15 12.52
CA SER A 236 -7.15 -0.04 11.94
C SER A 236 -7.67 -1.48 12.06
N ASN A 237 -6.78 -2.47 12.02
CA ASN A 237 -7.18 -3.87 12.16
C ASN A 237 -7.42 -4.22 13.63
N THR A 238 -6.60 -3.69 14.55
CA THR A 238 -6.83 -3.84 15.99
C THR A 238 -8.20 -3.28 16.40
N ASP A 239 -8.51 -2.04 15.97
CA ASP A 239 -9.80 -1.40 16.24
C ASP A 239 -10.98 -2.18 15.66
N ALA A 240 -10.85 -2.61 14.40
CA ALA A 240 -11.87 -3.41 13.72
C ALA A 240 -12.17 -4.72 14.45
N ALA A 241 -11.12 -5.44 14.88
CA ALA A 241 -11.26 -6.66 15.66
C ALA A 241 -11.93 -6.40 17.02
N GLN A 242 -11.53 -5.33 17.72
CA GLN A 242 -12.11 -4.93 19.00
C GLN A 242 -13.59 -4.56 18.87
N TRP A 243 -13.94 -3.71 17.90
CA TRP A 243 -15.30 -3.27 17.67
C TRP A 243 -16.21 -4.43 17.27
N PHE A 244 -15.75 -5.30 16.37
CA PHE A 244 -16.55 -6.47 16.01
C PHE A 244 -16.73 -7.41 17.21
N ALA A 245 -15.67 -7.72 17.96
CA ALA A 245 -15.74 -8.64 19.09
C ALA A 245 -16.59 -8.10 20.26
N ALA A 246 -16.48 -6.81 20.58
CA ALA A 246 -17.14 -6.20 21.74
C ALA A 246 -18.54 -5.67 21.43
N ASP A 247 -18.76 -5.14 20.23
CA ASP A 247 -20.03 -4.49 19.88
C ASP A 247 -20.86 -5.33 18.92
N VAL A 248 -20.30 -5.92 17.87
CA VAL A 248 -21.11 -6.61 16.83
C VAL A 248 -21.44 -8.05 17.21
N LEU A 249 -20.44 -8.83 17.61
CA LEU A 249 -20.57 -10.26 17.88
C LEU A 249 -21.60 -10.58 18.98
N PRO A 250 -21.72 -9.84 20.10
CA PRO A 250 -22.75 -10.12 21.11
C PRO A 250 -24.18 -10.01 20.56
N ARG A 251 -24.40 -9.11 19.58
CA ARG A 251 -25.71 -8.92 18.93
C ARG A 251 -26.04 -10.10 18.02
N ILE A 252 -25.06 -10.57 17.24
CA ILE A 252 -25.21 -11.81 16.45
C ILE A 252 -25.48 -13.01 17.37
N ARG A 253 -24.75 -13.10 18.48
CA ARG A 253 -24.86 -14.21 19.44
C ARG A 253 -26.17 -14.21 20.25
N SER A 254 -26.88 -13.09 20.32
CA SER A 254 -28.24 -13.05 20.86
C SER A 254 -29.20 -13.91 20.03
N ASP A 255 -29.00 -13.96 18.72
CA ASP A 255 -29.80 -14.76 17.79
C ASP A 255 -29.19 -16.16 17.56
N ILE A 256 -27.86 -16.25 17.51
CA ILE A 256 -27.11 -17.47 17.20
C ILE A 256 -26.02 -17.69 18.25
N PRO A 257 -26.34 -18.31 19.41
CA PRO A 257 -25.42 -18.43 20.54
C PRO A 257 -24.09 -19.15 20.23
N GLY A 258 -24.02 -19.96 19.17
CA GLY A 258 -22.80 -20.63 18.74
C GLY A 258 -21.94 -19.84 17.75
N ALA A 259 -22.34 -18.65 17.30
CA ALA A 259 -21.60 -17.85 16.33
C ALA A 259 -20.15 -17.55 16.79
N ARG A 260 -19.20 -17.73 15.88
CA ARG A 260 -17.75 -17.62 16.12
C ARG A 260 -17.14 -16.50 15.29
N PHE A 261 -16.26 -15.73 15.91
CA PHE A 261 -15.46 -14.70 15.25
C PHE A 261 -14.00 -15.13 15.22
N ARG A 262 -13.53 -15.45 14.02
CA ARG A 262 -12.22 -16.05 13.78
C ARG A 262 -11.25 -14.99 13.25
N LEU A 263 -10.17 -14.79 13.99
CA LEU A 263 -9.16 -13.74 13.78
C LEU A 263 -7.84 -14.35 13.31
N VAL A 264 -7.49 -14.10 12.06
CA VAL A 264 -6.34 -14.72 11.38
C VAL A 264 -5.34 -13.65 10.93
N GLY A 265 -4.05 -13.91 11.13
CA GLY A 265 -2.95 -13.07 10.66
C GLY A 265 -1.87 -12.80 11.70
N ARG A 266 -0.87 -12.00 11.32
CA ARG A 266 0.28 -11.65 12.16
C ARG A 266 -0.06 -10.50 13.12
N GLY A 267 0.71 -10.35 14.19
CA GLY A 267 0.56 -9.22 15.13
C GLY A 267 -0.56 -9.37 16.15
N CYS A 268 -1.06 -10.59 16.37
CA CYS A 268 -2.22 -10.87 17.23
C CYS A 268 -1.96 -10.57 18.72
N GLU A 269 -0.72 -10.36 19.14
CA GLU A 269 -0.40 -9.85 20.47
C GLU A 269 -1.14 -8.54 20.80
N ALA A 270 -1.45 -7.72 19.77
CA ALA A 270 -2.20 -6.48 19.92
C ALA A 270 -3.67 -6.69 20.35
N ILE A 271 -4.23 -7.87 20.08
CA ILE A 271 -5.64 -8.22 20.34
C ILE A 271 -5.80 -9.36 21.35
N GLU A 272 -4.73 -9.77 22.03
CA GLU A 272 -4.73 -10.93 22.94
C GLU A 272 -5.76 -10.78 24.08
N HIS A 273 -6.03 -9.55 24.51
CA HIS A 273 -7.07 -9.23 25.48
C HIS A 273 -8.50 -9.61 25.04
N LEU A 274 -8.73 -9.94 23.77
CA LEU A 274 -10.02 -10.40 23.25
C LEU A 274 -10.25 -11.91 23.43
N ARG A 275 -9.21 -12.72 23.72
CA ARG A 275 -9.31 -14.21 23.78
C ARG A 275 -10.34 -14.74 24.80
N GLY A 276 -10.70 -13.94 25.79
CA GLY A 276 -11.71 -14.30 26.80
C GLY A 276 -13.17 -13.97 26.42
N LEU A 277 -13.40 -13.29 25.29
CA LEU A 277 -14.75 -12.89 24.89
C LEU A 277 -15.51 -14.08 24.27
N PRO A 278 -16.81 -14.28 24.61
CA PRO A 278 -17.60 -15.40 24.07
C PRO A 278 -17.63 -15.42 22.54
N GLY A 279 -17.21 -16.54 21.96
CA GLY A 279 -17.20 -16.77 20.51
C GLY A 279 -15.99 -16.19 19.78
N VAL A 280 -15.03 -15.54 20.45
CA VAL A 280 -13.82 -15.03 19.79
C VAL A 280 -12.74 -16.11 19.72
N GLU A 281 -12.20 -16.33 18.52
CA GLU A 281 -11.12 -17.28 18.24
C GLU A 281 -9.93 -16.55 17.61
N ILE A 282 -8.85 -16.36 18.38
CA ILE A 282 -7.59 -15.80 17.85
C ILE A 282 -6.71 -16.95 17.37
N VAL A 283 -6.64 -17.13 16.05
CA VAL A 283 -5.84 -18.16 15.37
C VAL A 283 -4.38 -17.72 15.27
N GLY A 284 -4.13 -16.47 14.89
CA GLY A 284 -2.78 -15.98 14.64
C GLY A 284 -2.33 -16.22 13.20
N ALA A 285 -1.01 -16.24 12.99
CA ALA A 285 -0.44 -16.43 11.66
C ALA A 285 -0.62 -17.88 11.18
N VAL A 286 -0.95 -18.03 9.90
CA VAL A 286 -1.11 -19.33 9.22
C VAL A 286 -0.25 -19.35 7.97
N ASP A 287 0.16 -20.56 7.54
CA ASP A 287 0.98 -20.74 6.34
C ASP A 287 0.21 -20.43 5.05
N THR A 288 -1.08 -20.78 5.03
CA THR A 288 -2.00 -20.51 3.93
C THR A 288 -3.34 -20.02 4.45
N LEU A 289 -3.96 -19.09 3.74
CA LEU A 289 -5.31 -18.62 4.04
C LEU A 289 -6.40 -19.53 3.46
N GLN A 290 -6.04 -20.51 2.64
CA GLN A 290 -7.01 -21.35 1.93
C GLN A 290 -8.01 -22.03 2.86
N GLU A 291 -7.53 -22.70 3.91
CA GLU A 291 -8.40 -23.41 4.86
C GLU A 291 -9.28 -22.45 5.67
N GLU A 292 -8.74 -21.30 6.03
CA GLU A 292 -9.43 -20.28 6.82
C GLU A 292 -10.55 -19.62 6.00
N LEU A 293 -10.29 -19.31 4.73
CA LEU A 293 -11.29 -18.76 3.80
C LEU A 293 -12.35 -19.82 3.46
N ALA A 294 -11.95 -21.06 3.17
CA ALA A 294 -12.84 -22.16 2.82
C ALA A 294 -13.78 -22.56 3.98
N GLY A 295 -13.31 -22.44 5.23
CA GLY A 295 -14.06 -22.77 6.44
C GLY A 295 -14.92 -21.64 7.01
N ALA A 296 -14.89 -20.45 6.41
CA ALA A 296 -15.69 -19.31 6.84
C ALA A 296 -17.06 -19.27 6.14
N ASP A 297 -18.07 -18.74 6.82
CA ASP A 297 -19.40 -18.51 6.25
C ASP A 297 -19.56 -17.06 5.75
N VAL A 298 -18.95 -16.10 6.45
CA VAL A 298 -19.00 -14.68 6.11
C VAL A 298 -17.64 -14.02 6.41
N ALA A 299 -17.08 -13.31 5.43
CA ALA A 299 -16.00 -12.37 5.66
C ALA A 299 -16.55 -11.07 6.27
N VAL A 300 -15.92 -10.59 7.34
CA VAL A 300 -16.27 -9.31 7.95
C VAL A 300 -15.10 -8.35 7.83
N VAL A 301 -15.34 -7.15 7.32
CA VAL A 301 -14.32 -6.08 7.17
C VAL A 301 -14.80 -4.83 7.92
N PRO A 302 -14.72 -4.82 9.27
CA PRO A 302 -15.33 -3.80 10.12
C PRO A 302 -14.42 -2.59 10.37
N ILE A 303 -13.83 -2.05 9.31
CA ILE A 303 -12.78 -1.00 9.40
C ILE A 303 -13.42 0.38 9.59
N ARG A 304 -13.07 1.12 10.65
CA ARG A 304 -13.67 2.43 10.95
C ARG A 304 -12.73 3.62 10.78
N HIS A 305 -11.43 3.37 10.61
CA HIS A 305 -10.42 4.39 10.34
C HIS A 305 -9.20 3.83 9.60
N GLY A 306 -8.34 4.71 9.10
CA GLY A 306 -7.07 4.40 8.43
C GLY A 306 -7.16 4.55 6.91
N ALA A 307 -6.01 4.57 6.25
CA ALA A 307 -5.87 4.77 4.81
C ALA A 307 -5.40 3.48 4.09
N GLY A 308 -5.32 3.55 2.76
CA GLY A 308 -4.79 2.50 1.89
C GLY A 308 -5.86 1.51 1.40
N THR A 309 -5.55 0.78 0.33
CA THR A 309 -6.47 -0.19 -0.29
C THR A 309 -6.79 -1.34 0.66
N ARG A 310 -8.07 -1.63 0.85
CA ARG A 310 -8.54 -2.71 1.74
C ARG A 310 -8.65 -4.03 0.99
N LEU A 311 -7.51 -4.64 0.72
CA LEU A 311 -7.41 -5.90 -0.04
C LEU A 311 -8.24 -7.06 0.54
N LYS A 312 -8.62 -7.02 1.82
CA LYS A 312 -9.48 -8.02 2.47
C LYS A 312 -10.81 -8.23 1.75
N VAL A 313 -11.38 -7.15 1.19
CA VAL A 313 -12.63 -7.25 0.39
C VAL A 313 -12.33 -7.98 -0.92
N VAL A 314 -11.25 -7.61 -1.60
CA VAL A 314 -10.81 -8.24 -2.85
C VAL A 314 -10.46 -9.72 -2.65
N GLU A 315 -9.81 -10.07 -1.54
CA GLU A 315 -9.51 -11.44 -1.11
C GLU A 315 -10.81 -12.24 -0.93
N ALA A 316 -11.83 -11.67 -0.28
CA ALA A 316 -13.12 -12.33 -0.11
C ALA A 316 -13.86 -12.51 -1.44
N MET A 317 -13.86 -11.49 -2.32
CA MET A 317 -14.42 -11.56 -3.68
C MET A 317 -13.76 -12.68 -4.49
N ALA A 318 -12.42 -12.77 -4.44
CA ALA A 318 -11.66 -13.79 -5.13
C ALA A 318 -11.98 -15.21 -4.64
N ASN A 319 -12.48 -15.34 -3.41
CA ASN A 319 -12.82 -16.61 -2.77
C ASN A 319 -14.32 -16.89 -2.70
N ARG A 320 -15.16 -16.14 -3.44
CA ARG A 320 -16.64 -16.24 -3.41
C ARG A 320 -17.21 -16.18 -1.98
N LEU A 321 -16.50 -15.53 -1.05
CA LEU A 321 -16.87 -15.49 0.36
C LEU A 321 -17.82 -14.29 0.60
N PRO A 322 -19.07 -14.53 1.04
CA PRO A 322 -20.03 -13.47 1.29
C PRO A 322 -19.48 -12.47 2.30
N THR A 323 -19.62 -11.17 2.03
CA THR A 323 -18.91 -10.14 2.78
C THR A 323 -19.85 -9.11 3.38
N VAL A 324 -19.61 -8.75 4.65
CA VAL A 324 -20.13 -7.52 5.26
C VAL A 324 -18.97 -6.60 5.58
N SER A 325 -19.07 -5.33 5.21
CA SER A 325 -18.05 -4.33 5.49
C SER A 325 -18.67 -3.01 5.96
N THR A 326 -17.84 -2.13 6.50
CA THR A 326 -18.19 -0.70 6.68
C THR A 326 -17.99 0.05 5.37
N THR A 327 -18.57 1.25 5.26
CA THR A 327 -18.35 2.13 4.10
C THR A 327 -16.86 2.39 3.89
N LEU A 328 -16.12 2.64 4.98
CA LEU A 328 -14.67 2.84 4.92
C LEU A 328 -13.89 1.54 4.62
N GLY A 329 -14.41 0.37 5.00
CA GLY A 329 -13.80 -0.92 4.69
C GLY A 329 -13.81 -1.27 3.20
N CYS A 330 -14.71 -0.65 2.43
CA CYS A 330 -14.79 -0.76 0.97
C CYS A 330 -14.13 0.42 0.23
N GLU A 331 -13.53 1.38 0.94
CA GLU A 331 -13.00 2.59 0.33
C GLU A 331 -11.94 2.27 -0.74
N GLY A 332 -12.12 2.86 -1.93
CA GLY A 332 -11.25 2.64 -3.09
C GLY A 332 -11.45 1.31 -3.82
N ILE A 333 -12.46 0.50 -3.44
CA ILE A 333 -12.86 -0.72 -4.14
C ILE A 333 -14.15 -0.45 -4.92
N ASP A 334 -14.21 -0.92 -6.17
CA ASP A 334 -15.33 -0.81 -7.10
C ASP A 334 -16.39 -1.86 -6.78
N VAL A 335 -17.11 -1.62 -5.68
CA VAL A 335 -18.15 -2.50 -5.15
C VAL A 335 -19.35 -1.68 -4.70
N ASP A 336 -20.53 -2.27 -4.88
CA ASP A 336 -21.83 -1.69 -4.57
C ASP A 336 -22.55 -2.50 -3.48
N HIS A 337 -23.16 -1.76 -2.53
CA HIS A 337 -24.02 -2.33 -1.51
C HIS A 337 -25.21 -3.09 -2.11
N GLY A 338 -25.43 -4.32 -1.66
CA GLY A 338 -26.54 -5.16 -2.12
C GLY A 338 -26.33 -5.80 -3.50
N VAL A 339 -25.16 -5.57 -4.12
CA VAL A 339 -24.78 -6.19 -5.40
C VAL A 339 -23.56 -7.09 -5.23
N HIS A 340 -22.49 -6.58 -4.60
CA HIS A 340 -21.24 -7.35 -4.43
C HIS A 340 -21.04 -7.76 -2.97
N LEU A 341 -21.53 -6.96 -2.02
CA LEU A 341 -21.42 -7.17 -0.58
C LEU A 341 -22.49 -6.36 0.16
N LEU A 342 -22.55 -6.50 1.48
CA LEU A 342 -23.40 -5.65 2.33
C LEU A 342 -22.54 -4.66 3.11
N ILE A 343 -23.05 -3.43 3.25
CA ILE A 343 -22.36 -2.30 3.87
C ILE A 343 -23.18 -1.88 5.08
N ALA A 344 -22.51 -1.71 6.22
CA ALA A 344 -23.12 -1.28 7.47
C ALA A 344 -22.09 -0.57 8.36
N ASP A 345 -22.43 0.59 8.92
CA ASP A 345 -21.49 1.40 9.73
C ASP A 345 -21.80 1.39 11.24
N SER A 346 -22.96 0.87 11.65
CA SER A 346 -23.34 0.76 13.07
C SER A 346 -23.32 -0.69 13.55
N PRO A 347 -23.07 -0.96 14.85
CA PRO A 347 -23.02 -2.33 15.34
C PRO A 347 -24.31 -3.13 15.11
N ASP A 348 -25.46 -2.48 15.27
CA ASP A 348 -26.77 -3.11 15.09
C ASP A 348 -27.03 -3.45 13.62
N GLU A 349 -26.70 -2.55 12.71
CA GLU A 349 -26.86 -2.80 11.28
C GLU A 349 -25.87 -3.84 10.77
N PHE A 350 -24.63 -3.80 11.23
CA PHE A 350 -23.60 -4.77 10.85
C PHE A 350 -24.01 -6.18 11.29
N ALA A 351 -24.47 -6.34 12.54
CA ALA A 351 -24.97 -7.62 13.04
C ALA A 351 -26.18 -8.12 12.23
N ARG A 352 -27.12 -7.22 11.88
CA ARG A 352 -28.26 -7.58 11.02
C ARG A 352 -27.82 -8.07 9.64
N GLN A 353 -26.91 -7.39 8.97
CA GLN A 353 -26.44 -7.80 7.64
C GLN A 353 -25.66 -9.14 7.71
N CYS A 354 -24.88 -9.37 8.77
CA CYS A 354 -24.25 -10.66 9.04
C CYS A 354 -25.29 -11.80 9.14
N VAL A 355 -26.31 -11.62 9.99
CA VAL A 355 -27.38 -12.64 10.16
C VAL A 355 -28.18 -12.82 8.87
N ARG A 356 -28.41 -11.74 8.11
CA ARG A 356 -29.09 -11.78 6.82
C ARG A 356 -28.35 -12.65 5.81
N LEU A 357 -27.01 -12.51 5.69
CA LEU A 357 -26.22 -13.38 4.82
C LEU A 357 -26.28 -14.85 5.21
N LEU A 358 -26.46 -15.18 6.49
CA LEU A 358 -26.63 -16.57 6.92
C LEU A 358 -28.00 -17.14 6.54
N ARG A 359 -29.07 -16.33 6.69
CA ARG A 359 -30.47 -16.76 6.49
C ARG A 359 -30.96 -16.70 5.04
N GLU A 360 -30.49 -15.74 4.25
CA GLU A 360 -30.94 -15.51 2.87
C GLU A 360 -29.96 -16.12 1.87
N ARG A 361 -30.17 -17.40 1.51
CA ARG A 361 -29.31 -18.13 0.56
C ARG A 361 -29.20 -17.42 -0.78
N ASP A 362 -30.31 -17.04 -1.39
CA ASP A 362 -30.31 -16.48 -2.75
C ASP A 362 -29.56 -15.15 -2.80
N LEU A 363 -29.74 -14.31 -1.78
CA LEU A 363 -28.94 -13.10 -1.62
C LEU A 363 -27.45 -13.46 -1.53
N ARG A 364 -27.08 -14.35 -0.61
CA ARG A 364 -25.69 -14.77 -0.38
C ARG A 364 -25.01 -15.23 -1.67
N VAL A 365 -25.67 -16.09 -2.45
CA VAL A 365 -25.15 -16.61 -3.72
C VAL A 365 -25.03 -15.50 -4.75
N SER A 366 -26.07 -14.67 -4.93
CA SER A 366 -26.04 -13.58 -5.93
C SER A 366 -24.93 -12.56 -5.66
N LEU A 367 -24.67 -12.22 -4.39
CA LEU A 367 -23.59 -11.31 -4.01
C LEU A 367 -22.22 -11.93 -4.30
N ALA A 368 -22.01 -13.19 -3.95
CA ALA A 368 -20.75 -13.90 -4.16
C ALA A 368 -20.40 -14.04 -5.65
N GLU A 369 -21.39 -14.33 -6.50
CA GLU A 369 -21.22 -14.41 -7.95
C GLU A 369 -20.86 -13.06 -8.56
N ALA A 370 -21.60 -12.00 -8.22
CA ALA A 370 -21.31 -10.65 -8.71
C ALA A 370 -19.95 -10.12 -8.22
N ALA A 371 -19.61 -10.40 -6.95
CA ALA A 371 -18.30 -10.10 -6.36
C ALA A 371 -17.15 -10.78 -7.10
N GLU A 372 -17.28 -12.09 -7.38
CA GLU A 372 -16.27 -12.82 -8.13
C GLU A 372 -16.12 -12.28 -9.55
N GLN A 373 -17.23 -12.01 -10.25
CA GLN A 373 -17.17 -11.45 -11.60
C GLN A 373 -16.41 -10.11 -11.59
N ARG A 374 -16.71 -9.22 -10.63
CA ARG A 374 -15.97 -7.96 -10.47
C ARG A 374 -14.48 -8.20 -10.18
N PHE A 375 -14.15 -9.20 -9.36
CA PHE A 375 -12.76 -9.57 -9.09
C PHE A 375 -12.03 -10.00 -10.37
N LEU A 376 -12.62 -10.90 -11.15
CA LEU A 376 -12.04 -11.37 -12.42
C LEU A 376 -11.89 -10.22 -13.43
N GLU A 377 -12.81 -9.27 -13.46
CA GLU A 377 -12.73 -8.14 -14.38
C GLU A 377 -11.64 -7.12 -14.00
N ARG A 378 -11.45 -6.85 -12.69
CA ARG A 378 -10.69 -5.65 -12.26
C ARG A 378 -9.55 -5.91 -11.29
N TYR A 379 -9.59 -7.00 -10.53
CA TYR A 379 -8.74 -7.19 -9.35
C TYR A 379 -7.85 -8.44 -9.39
N GLN A 380 -8.06 -9.36 -10.33
CA GLN A 380 -7.08 -10.41 -10.59
C GLN A 380 -5.82 -9.83 -11.23
N TRP A 381 -4.65 -10.30 -10.79
CA TRP A 381 -3.39 -9.76 -11.27
C TRP A 381 -3.18 -9.91 -12.78
N SER A 382 -3.66 -10.98 -13.40
CA SER A 382 -3.58 -11.17 -14.86
C SER A 382 -4.25 -10.02 -15.64
N ALA A 383 -5.43 -9.59 -15.22
CA ALA A 383 -6.15 -8.46 -15.81
C ALA A 383 -5.43 -7.12 -15.53
N ILE A 384 -4.93 -6.93 -14.30
CA ILE A 384 -4.18 -5.73 -13.91
C ILE A 384 -2.89 -5.59 -14.72
N ARG A 385 -2.12 -6.67 -14.87
CA ARG A 385 -0.86 -6.71 -15.64
C ARG A 385 -1.11 -6.30 -17.09
N SER A 386 -2.16 -6.84 -17.71
CA SER A 386 -2.54 -6.53 -19.09
C SER A 386 -2.89 -5.04 -19.25
N ARG A 387 -3.76 -4.52 -18.39
CA ARG A 387 -4.13 -3.10 -18.38
C ARG A 387 -2.94 -2.19 -18.10
N PHE A 388 -2.07 -2.57 -17.18
CA PHE A 388 -0.86 -1.81 -16.88
C PHE A 388 0.08 -1.77 -18.08
N ALA A 389 0.30 -2.89 -18.77
CA ALA A 389 1.09 -2.95 -19.99
C ALA A 389 0.53 -2.01 -21.08
N GLU A 390 -0.79 -1.98 -21.28
CA GLU A 390 -1.44 -1.05 -22.21
C GLU A 390 -1.16 0.42 -21.87
N VAL A 391 -1.23 0.79 -20.59
CA VAL A 391 -0.95 2.16 -20.12
C VAL A 391 0.51 2.54 -20.35
N ILE A 392 1.44 1.63 -20.08
CA ILE A 392 2.87 1.87 -20.31
C ILE A 392 3.18 1.97 -21.81
N ALA A 393 2.58 1.12 -22.64
CA ALA A 393 2.71 1.20 -24.10
C ALA A 393 2.17 2.53 -24.65
N LEU A 394 1.05 3.02 -24.12
CA LEU A 394 0.53 4.34 -24.46
C LEU A 394 1.49 5.46 -24.04
N ALA A 395 2.12 5.33 -22.86
CA ALA A 395 3.06 6.32 -22.35
C ALA A 395 4.33 6.41 -23.22
N ALA A 396 4.78 5.28 -23.77
CA ALA A 396 5.94 5.20 -24.66
C ALA A 396 5.67 5.80 -26.05
N ASN A 397 4.40 5.97 -26.46
CA ASN A 397 4.06 6.44 -27.81
C ASN A 397 4.22 7.97 -27.96
N PRO A 398 5.16 8.46 -28.81
CA PRO A 398 5.43 9.87 -28.99
C PRO A 398 4.30 10.65 -29.69
N ALA A 399 3.39 9.98 -30.40
CA ALA A 399 2.25 10.61 -31.05
C ALA A 399 1.14 11.03 -30.05
N SER A 400 1.19 10.53 -28.81
CA SER A 400 0.27 10.90 -27.74
C SER A 400 0.68 12.26 -27.13
N SER A 401 0.57 13.35 -27.88
CA SER A 401 1.18 14.65 -27.56
C SER A 401 0.39 15.56 -26.62
N ASP A 402 -0.46 15.01 -25.74
CA ASP A 402 -1.13 15.77 -24.66
C ASP A 402 -0.35 15.70 -23.33
N GLY A 403 0.95 15.99 -23.36
CA GLY A 403 1.81 16.05 -22.18
C GLY A 403 2.14 17.50 -21.77
N PRO A 404 2.09 17.87 -20.48
CA PRO A 404 2.44 19.22 -20.04
C PRO A 404 3.92 19.54 -20.30
N ALA A 405 4.23 20.83 -20.50
CA ALA A 405 5.60 21.32 -20.62
C ALA A 405 6.40 21.00 -19.33
N ARG A 406 7.59 20.41 -19.48
CA ARG A 406 8.43 19.96 -18.35
C ARG A 406 8.83 21.15 -17.46
N SER A 407 8.41 21.15 -16.20
CA SER A 407 8.97 22.01 -15.14
C SER A 407 10.14 21.30 -14.45
N GLU A 408 11.12 22.03 -13.91
CA GLU A 408 12.23 21.43 -13.14
C GLU A 408 11.75 20.98 -11.74
N CYS A 409 12.12 19.76 -11.32
CA CYS A 409 11.83 19.28 -9.96
C CYS A 409 12.72 20.01 -8.94
N PRO A 410 12.19 20.57 -7.84
CA PRO A 410 13.01 21.16 -6.78
C PRO A 410 13.89 20.10 -6.13
N GLN A 411 15.21 20.17 -6.33
CA GLN A 411 16.18 19.28 -5.69
C GLN A 411 16.58 19.80 -4.30
N SER A 412 17.04 18.90 -3.42
CA SER A 412 17.95 19.29 -2.36
C SER A 412 19.27 19.71 -3.02
N SER A 413 19.80 20.87 -2.65
CA SER A 413 21.02 21.48 -3.22
C SER A 413 22.31 20.70 -2.93
N ASP A 414 22.40 19.47 -3.40
CA ASP A 414 23.64 18.67 -3.44
C ASP A 414 23.90 18.29 -4.91
N GLY A 415 24.16 19.31 -5.74
CA GLY A 415 25.01 19.12 -6.93
C GLY A 415 26.49 19.15 -6.47
N PRO A 416 27.39 18.44 -7.17
CA PRO A 416 28.75 18.25 -6.68
C PRO A 416 29.49 19.59 -6.62
N GLN A 417 29.93 19.99 -5.43
CA GLN A 417 31.05 20.91 -5.31
C GLN A 417 32.30 20.13 -5.72
N SER A 418 32.77 20.36 -6.93
CA SER A 418 34.09 19.94 -7.40
C SER A 418 35.16 20.60 -6.52
N SER A 419 35.70 19.87 -5.56
CA SER A 419 36.92 20.27 -4.86
C SER A 419 38.13 19.82 -5.69
N ASP A 420 38.43 20.56 -6.76
CA ASP A 420 39.75 20.50 -7.39
C ASP A 420 40.74 21.23 -6.47
N GLY A 421 41.43 20.45 -5.63
CA GLY A 421 42.67 20.89 -4.98
C GLY A 421 43.84 20.68 -5.96
N PRO A 422 44.75 21.65 -6.13
CA PRO A 422 45.80 21.53 -7.14
C PRO A 422 46.82 20.46 -6.75
N GLN A 423 47.07 19.54 -7.68
CA GLN A 423 48.24 18.67 -7.66
C GLN A 423 49.50 19.52 -7.81
N SER A 424 50.39 19.47 -6.82
CA SER A 424 51.78 19.91 -6.95
C SER A 424 52.67 18.66 -7.04
N SER A 425 53.13 18.36 -8.25
CA SER A 425 54.34 17.59 -8.51
C SER A 425 55.44 18.54 -8.96
N ASP A 426 56.65 18.31 -8.45
CA ASP A 426 57.99 18.83 -8.82
C ASP A 426 58.69 19.29 -7.53
N GLY A 427 59.90 18.91 -7.16
CA GLY A 427 60.97 18.13 -7.78
C GLY A 427 62.19 18.24 -6.84
N GLU A 428 63.12 17.31 -6.97
CA GLU A 428 64.34 17.08 -6.18
C GLU A 428 65.20 18.32 -5.83
N ALA A 429 65.88 18.27 -4.66
CA ALA A 429 67.34 18.16 -4.52
C ALA A 429 67.90 18.89 -3.27
N GLY A 430 68.82 18.24 -2.55
CA GLY A 430 69.93 18.96 -1.88
C GLY A 430 70.23 18.67 -0.40
N ALA A 431 71.14 17.70 -0.19
CA ALA A 431 72.33 17.79 0.67
C ALA A 431 72.24 17.94 2.22
N GLN A 432 72.93 16.98 2.88
CA GLN A 432 73.85 17.12 4.03
C GLN A 432 73.27 17.75 5.33
N SER A 433 73.21 17.05 6.46
CA SER A 433 74.34 16.46 7.21
C SER A 433 73.82 15.59 8.34
#